data_AF-A0A521U741-F1
#
_entry.id   AF-A0A521U741-F1
#
_cell.length_a   1.000
_cell.length_b   1.000
_cell.length_c   1.000
_cell.angle_alpha   90.00
_cell.angle_beta   90.00
_cell.angle_gamma   90.00
#
_symmetry.space_group_name_H-M   'P 1'
#
loop_
_entity.id
_entity.type
_entity.pdbx_description
1 polymer ?
#
loop_
_entity_poly.entity_id
_entity_poly.type
_entity_poly.pdbx_seq_one_letter_code
_entity_poly.pdbx_strand_id
1 'polypeptide(L)'
;MPEAPRADRYDFLLAAAAFAAIALAHGSYVPLWDGAFYLRCLQDAFGPWHGAAFLYCANHPTGGYLAPLALAFQLSGMRYPAVIAVNVLLGVLAAHSVSDLSALMFPSAHRAERALVTLGFALSPLLLACALHLTPDYGVALYALLTVRALARQKLWLAALFGALASQSKETGAPIFLVACAAHALVYVAWAPGDRAARRRALLRYLPLLLGFALCGVWLGARALLLGERGAWKGVGAQYALWRHALSISWLDNVLPSQLAEVFVINFAWVLSAFVLMGAVGPAWRFIVRAPADPDGSDEAKARAFFTLTFIGTLLVVTRFRTFVFPRYVLPAVVLLPLMAQRSLHSLRVTPRLRLLLLGASAALSLFACFRTRDAFAMSLFGTFEWGERRVLDLASLAGDLNGRREHLVYNLEFTRLSTLLDRALPYALDDGRHGLALNRQATWLPIGFVDRRTLRRTASTRGASVPRVSYLPEIQRGESRPQRLFYLELPGMDDDDELILWRRYYRVGEARRFTDGGYSLGVRELLLRDDAPAPDR
;
A
#
# COMPACT_ATOMS: atom_id res chain seq x y z
N MET A 1 34.91 -13.11 9.31
CA MET A 1 34.16 -13.39 8.06
C MET A 1 34.84 -12.62 6.94
N PRO A 2 35.10 -13.24 5.78
CA PRO A 2 35.57 -12.52 4.60
C PRO A 2 34.57 -11.40 4.26
N GLU A 3 35.03 -10.23 3.85
CA GLU A 3 34.15 -9.20 3.27
C GLU A 3 33.36 -9.86 2.13
N ALA A 4 32.04 -10.02 2.30
CA ALA A 4 31.18 -10.44 1.22
C ALA A 4 31.45 -9.54 0.00
N PRO A 5 31.57 -10.08 -1.22
CA PRO A 5 31.87 -9.29 -2.40
C PRO A 5 30.91 -8.11 -2.42
N ARG A 6 31.48 -6.89 -2.41
CA ARG A 6 30.69 -5.67 -2.51
C ARG A 6 29.90 -5.82 -3.80
N ALA A 7 28.59 -6.03 -3.71
CA ALA A 7 27.71 -5.81 -4.84
C ALA A 7 28.11 -4.45 -5.39
N ASP A 8 28.39 -4.36 -6.70
CA ASP A 8 28.74 -3.08 -7.29
C ASP A 8 27.64 -2.12 -6.90
N ARG A 9 28.04 -0.97 -6.32
CA ARG A 9 27.17 -0.04 -5.58
C ARG A 9 26.07 0.58 -6.45
N TYR A 10 25.90 0.10 -7.69
CA TYR A 10 25.16 0.72 -8.75
C TYR A 10 24.12 -0.21 -9.41
N ASP A 11 24.05 -1.51 -9.03
CA ASP A 11 23.08 -2.48 -9.61
C ASP A 11 21.61 -2.02 -9.42
N PHE A 12 21.32 -1.18 -8.43
CA PHE A 12 19.98 -0.63 -8.15
C PHE A 12 19.68 0.71 -8.86
N LEU A 13 20.67 1.38 -9.47
CA LEU A 13 20.49 2.75 -9.97
C LEU A 13 19.44 2.84 -11.08
N LEU A 14 19.38 1.85 -11.98
CA LEU A 14 18.34 1.80 -13.02
C LEU A 14 16.95 1.74 -12.41
N ALA A 15 16.77 0.88 -11.40
CA ALA A 15 15.51 0.72 -10.70
C ALA A 15 15.13 2.00 -9.93
N ALA A 16 16.10 2.62 -9.26
CA ALA A 16 15.92 3.89 -8.56
C ALA A 16 15.52 5.03 -9.52
N ALA A 17 16.20 5.14 -10.65
CA ALA A 17 15.90 6.14 -11.68
C ALA A 17 14.51 5.93 -12.28
N ALA A 18 14.14 4.69 -12.61
CA ALA A 18 12.81 4.37 -13.13
C ALA A 18 11.71 4.68 -12.11
N PHE A 19 11.89 4.25 -10.85
CA PHE A 19 10.94 4.54 -9.76
C PHE A 19 10.74 6.05 -9.57
N ALA A 20 11.85 6.78 -9.45
CA ALA A 20 11.81 8.22 -9.25
C ALA A 20 11.19 8.94 -10.45
N ALA A 21 11.57 8.58 -11.67
CA ALA A 21 11.02 9.20 -12.88
C ALA A 21 9.50 9.02 -12.97
N ILE A 22 8.99 7.81 -12.74
CA ILE A 22 7.56 7.53 -12.80
C ILE A 22 6.80 8.25 -11.68
N ALA A 23 7.28 8.17 -10.44
CA ALA A 23 6.61 8.82 -9.30
C ALA A 23 6.62 10.36 -9.44
N LEU A 24 7.75 10.95 -9.81
CA LEU A 24 7.87 12.41 -9.95
C LEU A 24 7.09 12.96 -11.15
N ALA A 25 6.86 12.15 -12.20
CA ALA A 25 5.97 12.52 -13.30
C ALA A 25 4.52 12.76 -12.84
N HIS A 26 4.13 12.24 -11.67
CA HIS A 26 2.83 12.44 -11.05
C HIS A 26 2.89 13.45 -9.89
N GLY A 27 3.87 14.37 -9.89
CA GLY A 27 4.06 15.37 -8.83
C GLY A 27 2.84 16.29 -8.60
N SER A 28 1.95 16.44 -9.59
CA SER A 28 0.72 17.22 -9.46
C SER A 28 -0.45 16.45 -8.85
N TYR A 29 -0.29 15.16 -8.53
CA TYR A 29 -1.35 14.36 -7.92
C TYR A 29 -1.75 14.93 -6.55
N VAL A 30 -3.07 15.00 -6.30
CA VAL A 30 -3.63 15.36 -5.00
C VAL A 30 -4.36 14.14 -4.43
N PRO A 31 -4.00 13.69 -3.21
CA PRO A 31 -4.61 12.53 -2.58
C PRO A 31 -6.13 12.57 -2.50
N LEU A 32 -6.72 11.38 -2.61
CA LEU A 32 -8.14 11.08 -2.47
C LEU A 32 -8.33 10.14 -1.28
N TRP A 33 -9.56 10.00 -0.78
CA TRP A 33 -9.95 8.95 0.18
C TRP A 33 -9.04 8.89 1.41
N ASP A 34 -8.47 7.72 1.77
CA ASP A 34 -7.57 7.62 2.93
C ASP A 34 -6.27 8.40 2.70
N GLY A 35 -5.78 8.47 1.47
CA GLY A 35 -4.68 9.37 1.13
C GLY A 35 -4.99 10.82 1.50
N ALA A 36 -6.21 11.29 1.26
CA ALA A 36 -6.66 12.61 1.70
C ALA A 36 -6.81 12.71 3.22
N PHE A 37 -7.22 11.62 3.89
CA PHE A 37 -7.28 11.55 5.34
C PHE A 37 -5.88 11.73 5.96
N TYR A 38 -4.90 10.95 5.51
CA TYR A 38 -3.53 11.06 6.01
C TYR A 38 -2.87 12.38 5.63
N LEU A 39 -3.28 13.01 4.52
CA LEU A 39 -2.82 14.35 4.19
C LEU A 39 -3.30 15.38 5.20
N ARG A 40 -4.55 15.28 5.69
CA ARG A 40 -5.04 16.14 6.79
C ARG A 40 -4.20 15.98 8.05
N CYS A 41 -3.83 14.75 8.37
CA CYS A 41 -2.88 14.51 9.45
C CYS A 41 -1.54 15.25 9.28
N LEU A 42 -0.98 15.31 8.07
CA LEU A 42 0.26 16.06 7.83
C LEU A 42 0.06 17.56 8.00
N GLN A 43 -1.12 18.08 7.65
CA GLN A 43 -1.49 19.48 7.84
C GLN A 43 -1.58 19.83 9.34
N ASP A 44 -2.15 18.93 10.15
CA ASP A 44 -2.38 19.13 11.58
C ASP A 44 -1.16 18.77 12.46
N ALA A 45 -0.16 18.10 11.89
CA ALA A 45 1.00 17.53 12.59
C ALA A 45 1.79 18.52 13.47
N PHE A 46 1.77 19.82 13.18
CA PHE A 46 2.44 20.85 13.98
C PHE A 46 1.47 21.94 14.46
N GLY A 47 0.18 21.65 14.40
CA GLY A 47 -0.87 22.54 14.90
C GLY A 47 -0.99 22.52 16.43
N PRO A 48 -1.63 23.56 17.02
CA PRO A 48 -1.75 23.73 18.47
C PRO A 48 -2.55 22.62 19.17
N TRP A 49 -3.35 21.85 18.42
CA TRP A 49 -4.26 20.83 18.95
C TRP A 49 -3.65 19.42 19.01
N HIS A 50 -2.55 19.17 18.26
CA HIS A 50 -2.04 17.80 18.09
C HIS A 50 -0.52 17.68 18.23
N GLY A 51 0.28 18.71 17.88
CA GLY A 51 1.74 18.68 18.00
C GLY A 51 2.44 17.52 17.25
N ALA A 52 3.75 17.66 17.01
CA ALA A 52 4.53 16.63 16.29
C ALA A 52 4.54 15.27 17.01
N ALA A 53 4.20 15.27 18.30
CA ALA A 53 4.17 14.10 19.17
C ALA A 53 2.98 13.14 18.89
N PHE A 54 1.96 13.55 18.13
CA PHE A 54 0.74 12.76 17.93
C PHE A 54 0.34 12.57 16.46
N LEU A 55 1.27 12.10 15.62
CA LEU A 55 0.99 11.52 14.30
C LEU A 55 0.32 10.13 14.41
N TYR A 56 -0.77 10.07 15.18
CA TYR A 56 -1.62 8.89 15.37
C TYR A 56 -2.91 9.07 14.58
N CYS A 57 -2.88 8.63 13.32
CA CYS A 57 -3.91 8.96 12.35
C CYS A 57 -4.88 7.81 12.15
N ALA A 58 -6.19 8.11 12.12
CA ALA A 58 -7.25 7.12 11.93
C ALA A 58 -7.15 5.95 12.93
N ASN A 59 -6.75 6.23 14.16
CA ASN A 59 -6.46 5.23 15.17
C ASN A 59 -5.31 4.25 14.86
N HIS A 60 -4.36 4.64 14.01
CA HIS A 60 -3.17 3.85 13.69
C HIS A 60 -1.87 4.53 14.18
N PRO A 61 -0.88 3.78 14.68
CA PRO A 61 0.45 4.29 15.01
C PRO A 61 1.16 4.58 13.70
N THR A 62 0.98 5.80 13.19
CA THR A 62 1.47 6.25 11.88
C THR A 62 2.72 7.12 11.97
N GLY A 63 3.18 7.45 13.18
CA GLY A 63 4.25 8.43 13.40
C GLY A 63 5.60 8.08 12.78
N GLY A 64 5.99 6.81 12.77
CA GLY A 64 7.22 6.33 12.13
C GLY A 64 7.28 6.63 10.63
N TYR A 65 6.15 6.51 9.93
CA TYR A 65 6.06 6.86 8.52
C TYR A 65 5.74 8.33 8.28
N LEU A 66 4.73 8.87 8.97
CA LEU A 66 4.25 10.22 8.68
C LEU A 66 5.17 11.32 9.22
N ALA A 67 6.05 11.07 10.19
CA ALA A 67 6.92 12.12 10.75
C ALA A 67 7.88 12.74 9.73
N PRO A 68 8.70 11.97 9.00
CA PRO A 68 9.55 12.56 7.96
C PRO A 68 8.73 13.22 6.84
N LEU A 69 7.55 12.69 6.53
CA LEU A 69 6.65 13.25 5.51
C LEU A 69 6.04 14.59 5.96
N ALA A 70 5.59 14.67 7.21
CA ALA A 70 5.04 15.89 7.81
C ALA A 70 6.09 16.99 7.84
N LEU A 71 7.31 16.66 8.24
CA LEU A 71 8.43 17.62 8.23
C LEU A 71 8.68 18.17 6.82
N ALA A 72 8.83 17.30 5.82
CA ALA A 72 9.04 17.74 4.43
C ALA A 72 7.85 18.53 3.87
N PHE A 73 6.63 18.12 4.19
CA PHE A 73 5.40 18.81 3.79
C PHE A 73 5.35 20.22 4.37
N GLN A 74 5.64 20.40 5.66
CA GLN A 74 5.63 21.73 6.29
C GLN A 74 6.78 22.62 5.80
N LEU A 75 8.01 22.09 5.72
CA LEU A 75 9.18 22.83 5.25
C LEU A 75 9.02 23.30 3.79
N SER A 76 8.27 22.57 2.98
CA SER A 76 7.97 22.96 1.59
C SER A 76 6.80 23.94 1.45
N GLY A 77 6.20 24.40 2.55
CA GLY A 77 5.02 25.26 2.52
C GLY A 77 3.73 24.51 2.18
N MET A 78 3.60 23.27 2.65
CA MET A 78 2.45 22.37 2.42
C MET A 78 2.30 21.96 0.94
N ARG A 79 3.41 21.62 0.29
CA ARG A 79 3.43 21.14 -1.10
C ARG A 79 3.52 19.62 -1.14
N TYR A 80 2.50 18.97 -1.69
CA TYR A 80 2.47 17.51 -1.82
C TYR A 80 3.64 16.88 -2.60
N PRO A 81 4.24 17.54 -3.63
CA PRO A 81 5.46 17.04 -4.24
C PRO A 81 6.59 16.71 -3.26
N ALA A 82 6.69 17.42 -2.12
CA ALA A 82 7.70 17.12 -1.10
C ALA A 82 7.42 15.78 -0.40
N VAL A 83 6.15 15.42 -0.20
CA VAL A 83 5.73 14.12 0.34
C VAL A 83 6.11 13.01 -0.65
N ILE A 84 5.81 13.20 -1.94
CA ILE A 84 6.20 12.27 -3.00
C ILE A 84 7.73 12.11 -3.03
N ALA A 85 8.49 13.19 -2.90
CA ALA A 85 9.96 13.12 -2.86
C ALA A 85 10.48 12.27 -1.70
N VAL A 86 9.91 12.39 -0.49
CA VAL A 86 10.30 11.53 0.64
C VAL A 86 9.92 10.07 0.39
N ASN A 87 8.74 9.81 -0.17
CA ASN A 87 8.33 8.45 -0.56
C ASN A 87 9.25 7.84 -1.63
N VAL A 88 9.73 8.66 -2.58
CA VAL A 88 10.72 8.27 -3.59
C VAL A 88 12.04 7.91 -2.92
N LEU A 89 12.53 8.74 -1.99
CA LEU A 89 13.77 8.44 -1.26
C LEU A 89 13.68 7.13 -0.48
N LEU A 90 12.57 6.89 0.22
CA LEU A 90 12.33 5.61 0.90
C LEU A 90 12.29 4.43 -0.09
N GLY A 91 11.61 4.60 -1.22
CA GLY A 91 11.54 3.59 -2.28
C GLY A 91 12.91 3.27 -2.89
N VAL A 92 13.78 4.26 -3.07
CA VAL A 92 15.16 4.09 -3.54
C VAL A 92 16.01 3.32 -2.51
N LEU A 93 15.89 3.64 -1.22
CA LEU A 93 16.56 2.90 -0.14
C LEU A 93 16.10 1.44 -0.08
N ALA A 94 14.81 1.20 -0.33
CA ALA A 94 14.23 -0.13 -0.42
C ALA A 94 14.71 -0.88 -1.68
N ALA A 95 14.83 -0.22 -2.83
CA ALA A 95 15.40 -0.81 -4.05
C ALA A 95 16.86 -1.25 -3.83
N HIS A 96 17.66 -0.41 -3.19
CA HIS A 96 19.01 -0.79 -2.76
C HIS A 96 18.97 -2.03 -1.84
N SER A 97 17.97 -2.15 -0.97
CA SER A 97 17.79 -3.33 -0.11
C SER A 97 17.45 -4.60 -0.88
N VAL A 98 16.62 -4.51 -1.91
CA VAL A 98 16.34 -5.64 -2.82
C VAL A 98 17.61 -6.10 -3.52
N SER A 99 18.36 -5.17 -4.12
CA SER A 99 19.63 -5.50 -4.79
C SER A 99 20.63 -6.15 -3.83
N ASP A 100 20.71 -5.65 -2.60
CA ASP A 100 21.62 -6.16 -1.57
C ASP A 100 21.23 -7.58 -1.09
N LEU A 101 19.94 -7.79 -0.82
CA LEU A 101 19.40 -9.10 -0.43
C LEU A 101 19.56 -10.14 -1.55
N SER A 102 19.36 -9.73 -2.81
CA SER A 102 19.62 -10.57 -3.98
C SER A 102 21.08 -11.02 -4.04
N ALA A 103 22.03 -10.11 -3.80
CA ALA A 103 23.46 -10.43 -3.75
C ALA A 103 23.83 -11.37 -2.58
N LEU A 104 23.18 -11.23 -1.43
CA LEU A 104 23.40 -12.12 -0.28
C LEU A 104 22.87 -13.54 -0.52
N MET A 105 21.74 -13.69 -1.21
CA MET A 105 21.15 -15.00 -1.52
C MET A 105 21.85 -15.71 -2.68
N PHE A 106 22.38 -14.93 -3.64
CA PHE A 106 22.97 -15.42 -4.89
C PHE A 106 24.22 -14.62 -5.28
N PRO A 107 25.36 -14.77 -4.56
CA PRO A 107 26.56 -14.00 -4.84
C PRO A 107 27.16 -14.30 -6.22
N SER A 108 26.96 -15.52 -6.73
CA SER A 108 27.39 -15.94 -8.07
C SER A 108 26.44 -15.53 -9.20
N ALA A 109 25.29 -14.91 -8.90
CA ALA A 109 24.36 -14.46 -9.92
C ALA A 109 24.94 -13.30 -10.74
N HIS A 110 24.55 -13.24 -12.02
CA HIS A 110 24.94 -12.18 -12.92
C HIS A 110 24.37 -10.82 -12.45
N ARG A 111 25.12 -9.73 -12.61
CA ARG A 111 24.70 -8.36 -12.22
C ARG A 111 23.37 -7.95 -12.83
N ALA A 112 23.19 -8.23 -14.12
CA ALA A 112 21.92 -7.97 -14.82
C ALA A 112 20.72 -8.69 -14.16
N GLU A 113 20.92 -9.86 -13.56
CA GLU A 113 19.85 -10.57 -12.86
C GLU A 113 19.41 -9.79 -11.61
N ARG A 114 20.36 -9.30 -10.82
CA ARG A 114 20.07 -8.44 -9.65
C ARG A 114 19.41 -7.14 -10.04
N ALA A 115 19.89 -6.51 -11.12
CA ALA A 115 19.30 -5.29 -11.66
C ALA A 115 17.84 -5.52 -12.09
N LEU A 116 17.53 -6.63 -12.78
CA LEU A 116 16.17 -6.96 -13.23
C LEU A 116 15.22 -7.29 -12.06
N VAL A 117 15.68 -8.00 -11.03
CA VAL A 117 14.87 -8.26 -9.83
C VAL A 117 14.56 -6.96 -9.08
N THR A 118 15.57 -6.09 -8.95
CA THR A 118 15.42 -4.79 -8.32
C THR A 118 14.51 -3.87 -9.14
N LEU A 119 14.61 -3.94 -10.47
CA LEU A 119 13.72 -3.24 -11.39
C LEU A 119 12.29 -3.77 -11.27
N GLY A 120 12.08 -5.08 -11.18
CA GLY A 120 10.76 -5.67 -10.94
C GLY A 120 10.13 -5.22 -9.61
N PHE A 121 10.92 -5.04 -8.56
CA PHE A 121 10.46 -4.40 -7.32
C PHE A 121 10.05 -2.93 -7.56
N ALA A 122 10.92 -2.13 -8.18
CA ALA A 122 10.68 -0.72 -8.43
C ALA A 122 9.50 -0.48 -9.37
N LEU A 123 9.27 -1.36 -10.33
CA LEU A 123 8.16 -1.27 -11.29
C LEU A 123 6.90 -2.00 -10.82
N SER A 124 6.83 -2.41 -9.55
CA SER A 124 5.60 -2.95 -8.97
C SER A 124 4.49 -1.90 -9.01
N PRO A 125 3.37 -2.15 -9.71
CA PRO A 125 2.32 -1.14 -9.87
C PRO A 125 1.71 -0.69 -8.54
N LEU A 126 1.52 -1.62 -7.62
CA LEU A 126 0.98 -1.33 -6.29
C LEU A 126 1.95 -0.48 -5.46
N LEU A 127 3.26 -0.76 -5.57
CA LEU A 127 4.28 0.03 -4.88
C LEU A 127 4.28 1.49 -5.38
N LEU A 128 4.25 1.69 -6.70
CA LEU A 128 4.19 3.01 -7.32
C LEU A 128 2.87 3.74 -6.98
N ALA A 129 1.75 3.04 -6.96
CA ALA A 129 0.46 3.59 -6.53
C ALA A 129 0.53 4.11 -5.09
N CYS A 130 1.08 3.31 -4.17
CA CYS A 130 1.23 3.68 -2.76
C CYS A 130 2.32 4.74 -2.51
N ALA A 131 3.27 4.91 -3.42
CA ALA A 131 4.24 6.02 -3.36
C ALA A 131 3.57 7.38 -3.59
N LEU A 132 2.49 7.41 -4.38
CA LEU A 132 1.70 8.61 -4.68
C LEU A 132 0.51 8.77 -3.73
N HIS A 133 -0.22 7.69 -3.45
CA HIS A 133 -1.38 7.67 -2.58
C HIS A 133 -0.94 7.43 -1.14
N LEU A 134 -0.94 8.48 -0.32
CA LEU A 134 -0.40 8.45 1.03
C LEU A 134 -1.04 7.35 1.88
N THR A 135 -0.27 6.33 2.25
CA THR A 135 -0.75 5.24 3.10
C THR A 135 0.34 4.75 4.06
N PRO A 136 0.01 4.51 5.34
CA PRO A 136 0.95 3.91 6.30
C PRO A 136 1.43 2.50 5.91
N ASP A 137 0.68 1.77 5.08
CA ASP A 137 1.09 0.45 4.59
C ASP A 137 2.39 0.52 3.76
N TYR A 138 2.62 1.64 3.07
CA TYR A 138 3.86 1.92 2.35
C TYR A 138 5.05 2.00 3.32
N GLY A 139 4.90 2.73 4.43
CA GLY A 139 5.89 2.80 5.50
C GLY A 139 6.21 1.42 6.09
N VAL A 140 5.18 0.62 6.40
CA VAL A 140 5.36 -0.76 6.88
C VAL A 140 6.17 -1.59 5.90
N ALA A 141 5.79 -1.61 4.61
CA ALA A 141 6.46 -2.42 3.60
C ALA A 141 7.95 -2.06 3.46
N LEU A 142 8.26 -0.75 3.37
CA LEU A 142 9.62 -0.29 3.12
C LEU A 142 10.51 -0.42 4.36
N TYR A 143 10.03 -0.05 5.54
CA TYR A 143 10.80 -0.21 6.78
C TYR A 143 10.96 -1.68 7.16
N ALA A 144 9.98 -2.55 6.88
CA ALA A 144 10.15 -3.99 7.04
C ALA A 144 11.27 -4.53 6.14
N LEU A 145 11.30 -4.15 4.85
CA LEU A 145 12.35 -4.57 3.93
C LEU A 145 13.75 -4.05 4.35
N LEU A 146 13.85 -2.80 4.81
CA LEU A 146 15.08 -2.24 5.37
C LEU A 146 15.52 -2.99 6.64
N THR A 147 14.57 -3.43 7.46
CA THR A 147 14.83 -4.25 8.65
C THR A 147 15.37 -5.62 8.26
N VAL A 148 14.75 -6.30 7.28
CA VAL A 148 15.21 -7.59 6.77
C VAL A 148 16.63 -7.50 6.24
N ARG A 149 16.95 -6.46 5.48
CA ARG A 149 18.33 -6.19 5.02
C ARG A 149 19.28 -5.97 6.19
N ALA A 150 18.91 -5.13 7.17
CA ALA A 150 19.76 -4.85 8.32
C ALA A 150 20.04 -6.11 9.15
N LEU A 151 19.04 -6.97 9.35
CA LEU A 151 19.18 -8.28 9.98
C LEU A 151 20.14 -9.18 9.18
N ALA A 152 19.92 -9.34 7.87
CA ALA A 152 20.79 -10.14 7.00
C ALA A 152 22.26 -9.68 7.03
N ARG A 153 22.49 -8.37 7.22
CA ARG A 153 23.82 -7.74 7.36
C ARG A 153 24.32 -7.68 8.82
N GLN A 154 23.63 -8.31 9.76
CA GLN A 154 23.94 -8.31 11.21
C GLN A 154 24.06 -6.90 11.82
N LYS A 155 23.38 -5.90 11.24
CA LYS A 155 23.32 -4.52 11.73
C LYS A 155 22.12 -4.35 12.66
N LEU A 156 22.19 -4.99 13.83
CA LEU A 156 21.04 -5.13 14.74
C LEU A 156 20.48 -3.79 15.25
N TRP A 157 21.31 -2.76 15.42
CA TRP A 157 20.82 -1.42 15.76
C TRP A 157 20.00 -0.77 14.65
N LEU A 158 20.41 -0.93 13.38
CA LEU A 158 19.63 -0.45 12.24
C LEU A 158 18.35 -1.27 12.09
N ALA A 159 18.40 -2.57 12.33
CA ALA A 159 17.22 -3.42 12.34
C ALA A 159 16.23 -3.01 13.44
N ALA A 160 16.71 -2.66 14.63
CA ALA A 160 15.88 -2.13 15.72
C ALA A 160 15.22 -0.80 15.34
N LEU A 161 15.99 0.12 14.74
CA LEU A 161 15.48 1.42 14.28
C LEU A 161 14.39 1.25 13.21
N PHE A 162 14.67 0.53 12.12
CA PHE A 162 13.70 0.34 11.05
C PHE A 162 12.51 -0.52 11.50
N GLY A 163 12.73 -1.51 12.37
CA GLY A 163 11.66 -2.31 12.95
C GLY A 163 10.73 -1.49 13.84
N ALA A 164 11.28 -0.55 14.62
CA ALA A 164 10.50 0.41 15.37
C ALA A 164 9.71 1.36 14.46
N LEU A 165 10.34 1.90 13.40
CA LEU A 165 9.65 2.74 12.42
C LEU A 165 8.52 2.00 11.70
N ALA A 166 8.72 0.73 11.32
CA ALA A 166 7.68 -0.12 10.74
C ALA A 166 6.52 -0.31 11.73
N SER A 167 6.83 -0.64 12.99
CA SER A 167 5.85 -0.82 14.07
C SER A 167 5.06 0.46 14.38
N GLN A 168 5.67 1.61 14.11
CA GLN A 168 5.09 2.95 14.24
C GLN A 168 4.59 3.50 12.89
N SER A 169 4.50 2.69 11.85
CA SER A 169 3.87 3.10 10.58
C SER A 169 2.44 2.60 10.48
N LYS A 170 2.22 1.33 10.83
CA LYS A 170 0.92 0.71 11.00
C LYS A 170 1.13 -0.51 11.86
N GLU A 171 0.05 -1.05 12.36
CA GLU A 171 0.20 -2.02 13.40
C GLU A 171 0.63 -3.41 12.94
N THR A 172 0.39 -3.73 11.67
CA THR A 172 0.96 -4.91 11.00
C THR A 172 2.49 -4.85 10.97
N GLY A 173 3.10 -3.68 11.16
CA GLY A 173 4.55 -3.51 11.20
C GLY A 173 5.22 -4.22 12.38
N ALA A 174 4.60 -4.21 13.57
CA ALA A 174 5.14 -4.90 14.75
C ALA A 174 5.21 -6.44 14.60
N PRO A 175 4.14 -7.15 14.19
CA PRO A 175 4.22 -8.57 13.92
C PRO A 175 5.13 -8.90 12.74
N ILE A 176 5.21 -8.09 11.69
CA ILE A 176 6.19 -8.29 10.60
C ILE A 176 7.62 -8.17 11.13
N PHE A 177 7.90 -7.18 11.98
CA PHE A 177 9.21 -7.02 12.62
C PHE A 177 9.55 -8.23 13.50
N LEU A 178 8.60 -8.71 14.30
CA LEU A 178 8.76 -9.91 15.12
C LEU A 178 9.06 -11.15 14.27
N VAL A 179 8.30 -11.35 13.18
CA VAL A 179 8.52 -12.44 12.23
C VAL A 179 9.93 -12.40 11.66
N ALA A 180 10.40 -11.23 11.21
CA ALA A 180 11.74 -11.09 10.65
C ALA A 180 12.82 -11.39 11.72
N CYS A 181 12.66 -10.90 12.95
CA CYS A 181 13.56 -11.20 14.06
C CYS A 181 13.59 -12.70 14.39
N ALA A 182 12.40 -13.32 14.47
CA ALA A 182 12.24 -14.74 14.81
C ALA A 182 12.81 -15.64 13.72
N ALA A 183 12.54 -15.35 12.44
CA ALA A 183 13.12 -16.06 11.30
C ALA A 183 14.65 -15.96 11.30
N HIS A 184 15.19 -14.77 11.57
CA HIS A 184 16.63 -14.57 11.65
C HIS A 184 17.26 -15.34 12.82
N ALA A 185 16.66 -15.28 14.02
CA ALA A 185 17.13 -16.02 15.18
C ALA A 185 17.04 -17.55 14.98
N LEU A 186 15.96 -18.03 14.35
CA LEU A 186 15.78 -19.45 14.05
C LEU A 186 16.92 -19.95 13.15
N VAL A 187 17.20 -19.26 12.05
CA VAL A 187 18.19 -19.69 11.06
C VAL A 187 19.63 -19.51 11.56
N TYR A 188 19.95 -18.35 12.14
CA TYR A 188 21.34 -17.99 12.48
C TYR A 188 21.75 -18.34 13.91
N VAL A 189 20.80 -18.74 14.77
CA VAL A 189 21.09 -19.13 16.17
C VAL A 189 20.59 -20.53 16.49
N ALA A 190 19.31 -20.83 16.24
CA ALA A 190 18.76 -22.12 16.65
C ALA A 190 19.21 -23.28 15.75
N TRP A 191 19.26 -23.05 14.43
CA TRP A 191 19.76 -24.03 13.45
C TRP A 191 21.29 -24.02 13.31
N ALA A 192 21.98 -23.05 13.94
CA ALA A 192 23.43 -23.03 13.93
C ALA A 192 24.00 -24.16 14.83
N PRO A 193 25.06 -24.86 14.39
CA PRO A 193 25.78 -25.80 15.23
C PRO A 193 26.43 -25.06 16.40
N GLY A 194 26.30 -25.62 17.61
CA GLY A 194 26.85 -25.00 18.82
C GLY A 194 26.18 -25.51 20.10
N ASP A 195 26.88 -25.37 21.22
CA ASP A 195 26.39 -25.72 22.54
C ASP A 195 25.34 -24.71 23.07
N ARG A 196 24.69 -25.04 24.19
CA ARG A 196 23.67 -24.18 24.81
C ARG A 196 24.22 -22.80 25.21
N ALA A 197 25.49 -22.74 25.64
CA ALA A 197 26.14 -21.50 26.06
C ALA A 197 26.38 -20.54 24.89
N ALA A 198 26.86 -21.06 23.75
CA ALA A 198 27.04 -20.30 22.52
C ALA A 198 25.70 -19.77 21.99
N ARG A 199 24.64 -20.60 22.01
CA ARG A 199 23.29 -20.15 21.64
C ARG A 199 22.78 -19.03 22.53
N ARG A 200 22.96 -19.13 23.86
CA ARG A 200 22.60 -18.06 24.80
C ARG A 200 23.37 -16.77 24.51
N ARG A 201 24.69 -16.84 24.29
CA ARG A 201 25.51 -15.66 23.92
C ARG A 201 25.05 -15.04 22.59
N ALA A 202 24.68 -15.86 21.62
CA ALA A 202 24.16 -15.38 20.34
C ALA A 202 22.81 -14.68 20.49
N LEU A 203 21.89 -15.22 21.32
CA LEU A 203 20.61 -14.57 21.63
C LEU A 203 20.79 -13.23 22.35
N LEU A 204 21.76 -13.10 23.25
CA LEU A 204 22.04 -11.82 23.92
C LEU A 204 22.43 -10.70 22.95
N ARG A 205 22.97 -11.03 21.77
CA ARG A 205 23.25 -10.01 20.73
C ARG A 205 21.97 -9.37 20.18
N TYR A 206 20.81 -9.99 20.34
CA TYR A 206 19.51 -9.49 19.88
C TYR A 206 18.90 -8.48 20.86
N LEU A 207 19.54 -8.22 22.01
CA LEU A 207 19.07 -7.23 22.99
C LEU A 207 18.73 -5.84 22.38
N PRO A 208 19.49 -5.30 21.40
CA PRO A 208 19.12 -4.06 20.72
C PRO A 208 17.75 -4.12 20.03
N LEU A 209 17.32 -5.28 19.53
CA LEU A 209 16.01 -5.43 18.88
C LEU A 209 14.86 -5.30 19.88
N LEU A 210 15.10 -5.65 21.15
CA LEU A 210 14.14 -5.42 22.23
C LEU A 210 13.90 -3.94 22.48
N LEU A 211 14.88 -3.07 22.20
CA LEU A 211 14.68 -1.61 22.27
C LEU A 211 13.61 -1.15 21.28
N GLY A 212 13.56 -1.73 20.08
CA GLY A 212 12.52 -1.40 19.09
C GLY A 212 11.11 -1.69 19.61
N PHE A 213 10.92 -2.84 20.26
CA PHE A 213 9.67 -3.18 20.94
C PHE A 213 9.40 -2.30 22.17
N ALA A 214 10.43 -2.01 22.96
CA ALA A 214 10.32 -1.16 24.13
C ALA A 214 9.90 0.26 23.76
N LEU A 215 10.46 0.86 22.70
CA LEU A 215 10.06 2.18 22.20
C LEU A 215 8.59 2.19 21.76
N CYS A 216 8.13 1.12 21.10
CA CYS A 216 6.73 0.95 20.74
C CYS A 216 5.83 0.89 22.00
N GLY A 217 6.22 0.11 23.01
CA GLY A 217 5.52 -0.02 24.28
C GLY A 217 5.49 1.28 25.09
N VAL A 218 6.62 2.00 25.17
CA VAL A 218 6.73 3.30 25.82
C VAL A 218 5.82 4.32 25.15
N TRP A 219 5.80 4.35 23.83
CA TRP A 219 4.93 5.25 23.07
C TRP A 219 3.44 4.95 23.32
N LEU A 220 3.03 3.67 23.29
CA LEU A 220 1.67 3.26 23.65
C LEU A 220 1.30 3.65 25.09
N GLY A 221 2.22 3.44 26.03
CA GLY A 221 2.04 3.80 27.44
C GLY A 221 1.92 5.32 27.64
N ALA A 222 2.80 6.10 27.01
CA ALA A 222 2.75 7.56 27.05
C ALA A 222 1.41 8.09 26.52
N ARG A 223 0.89 7.51 25.43
CA ARG A 223 -0.42 7.89 24.90
C ARG A 223 -1.57 7.58 25.88
N ALA A 224 -1.59 6.38 26.44
CA ALA A 224 -2.62 5.99 27.40
C ALA A 224 -2.64 6.92 28.63
N LEU A 225 -1.46 7.38 29.06
CA LEU A 225 -1.29 8.30 30.19
C LEU A 225 -1.64 9.75 29.83
N LEU A 226 -1.18 10.25 28.68
CA LEU A 226 -1.29 11.66 28.29
C LEU A 226 -2.66 12.02 27.71
N LEU A 227 -3.31 11.10 26.99
CA LEU A 227 -4.58 11.37 26.30
C LEU A 227 -5.80 10.74 26.98
N GLY A 228 -5.61 9.99 28.07
CA GLY A 228 -6.71 9.26 28.74
C GLY A 228 -7.35 8.17 27.88
N GLU A 229 -6.82 7.91 26.68
CA GLU A 229 -7.28 6.87 25.77
C GLU A 229 -6.79 5.50 26.27
N ARG A 230 -7.51 4.95 27.24
CA ARG A 230 -7.33 3.58 27.75
C ARG A 230 -7.92 2.60 26.74
N GLY A 231 -7.25 2.41 25.61
CA GLY A 231 -7.76 1.50 24.59
C GLY A 231 -6.80 1.38 23.42
N ALA A 232 -6.24 0.19 23.27
CA ALA A 232 -5.68 -0.26 22.02
C ALA A 232 -6.74 -0.16 20.92
N TRP A 233 -6.42 0.51 19.81
CA TRP A 233 -6.95 0.21 18.48
C TRP A 233 -8.48 0.23 18.38
N LYS A 234 -9.08 1.43 18.40
CA LYS A 234 -10.49 1.62 18.06
C LYS A 234 -10.69 1.54 16.54
N GLY A 235 -10.81 0.33 16.02
CA GLY A 235 -11.23 0.01 14.65
C GLY A 235 -12.23 -1.17 14.69
N VAL A 236 -12.80 -1.55 13.54
CA VAL A 236 -13.88 -2.56 13.41
C VAL A 236 -13.53 -3.96 14.00
N GLY A 237 -12.31 -4.19 14.48
CA GLY A 237 -11.88 -5.37 15.25
C GLY A 237 -11.76 -5.17 16.78
N ALA A 238 -12.08 -4.00 17.33
CA ALA A 238 -11.94 -3.69 18.77
C ALA A 238 -12.83 -4.56 19.69
N GLN A 239 -13.73 -5.36 19.12
CA GLN A 239 -14.60 -6.29 19.83
C GLN A 239 -13.95 -7.66 20.05
N TYR A 240 -12.82 -7.96 19.42
CA TYR A 240 -12.09 -9.22 19.58
C TYR A 240 -10.61 -8.97 19.85
N ALA A 241 -10.03 -9.73 20.77
CA ALA A 241 -8.61 -9.62 21.06
C ALA A 241 -7.78 -9.99 19.81
N LEU A 242 -6.75 -9.19 19.47
CA LEU A 242 -5.91 -9.37 18.26
C LEU A 242 -5.42 -10.81 18.07
N TRP A 243 -5.14 -11.53 19.15
CA TRP A 243 -4.70 -12.93 19.09
C TRP A 243 -5.77 -13.87 18.51
N ARG A 244 -7.06 -13.57 18.71
CA ARG A 244 -8.16 -14.33 18.07
C ARG A 244 -8.18 -14.13 16.57
N HIS A 245 -7.90 -12.94 16.05
CA HIS A 245 -7.76 -12.70 14.60
C HIS A 245 -6.51 -13.35 14.02
N ALA A 246 -5.39 -13.30 14.74
CA ALA A 246 -4.15 -13.93 14.30
C ALA A 246 -4.24 -15.47 14.25
N LEU A 247 -5.07 -16.08 15.10
CA LEU A 247 -5.24 -17.53 15.21
C LEU A 247 -6.54 -18.06 14.57
N SER A 248 -7.48 -17.19 14.17
CA SER A 248 -8.70 -17.64 13.50
C SER A 248 -8.40 -18.01 12.05
N ILE A 249 -8.46 -19.30 11.78
CA ILE A 249 -8.42 -19.82 10.42
C ILE A 249 -9.85 -20.11 10.01
N SER A 250 -10.60 -19.06 9.63
CA SER A 250 -11.77 -19.29 8.79
C SER A 250 -11.28 -19.44 7.35
N TRP A 251 -11.34 -20.65 6.83
CA TRP A 251 -11.15 -20.93 5.40
C TRP A 251 -12.42 -20.66 4.58
N LEU A 252 -13.51 -20.32 5.27
CA LEU A 252 -14.85 -20.19 4.69
C LEU A 252 -15.24 -18.74 4.37
N ASP A 253 -14.36 -17.76 4.60
CA ASP A 253 -14.62 -16.37 4.21
C ASP A 253 -13.89 -15.97 2.93
N ASN A 254 -14.56 -15.23 2.05
CA ASN A 254 -14.03 -14.82 0.75
C ASN A 254 -12.87 -13.80 0.85
N VAL A 255 -12.59 -13.28 2.05
CA VAL A 255 -11.53 -12.31 2.32
C VAL A 255 -10.13 -12.89 2.11
N LEU A 256 -9.86 -14.09 2.62
CA LEU A 256 -8.53 -14.71 2.47
C LEU A 256 -8.19 -15.02 1.01
N PRO A 257 -9.07 -15.68 0.22
CA PRO A 257 -8.85 -15.86 -1.20
C PRO A 257 -8.62 -14.53 -1.93
N SER A 258 -9.36 -13.48 -1.59
CA SER A 258 -9.19 -12.17 -2.20
C SER A 258 -7.82 -11.55 -1.90
N GLN A 259 -7.40 -11.52 -0.63
CA GLN A 259 -6.07 -11.01 -0.25
C GLN A 259 -4.92 -11.82 -0.86
N LEU A 260 -5.05 -13.15 -0.95
CA LEU A 260 -4.06 -13.98 -1.64
C LEU A 260 -4.02 -13.66 -3.14
N ALA A 261 -5.17 -13.44 -3.77
CA ALA A 261 -5.23 -13.00 -5.16
C ALA A 261 -4.63 -11.59 -5.35
N GLU A 262 -4.80 -10.67 -4.40
CA GLU A 262 -4.12 -9.36 -4.42
C GLU A 262 -2.59 -9.47 -4.31
N VAL A 263 -2.06 -10.48 -3.60
CA VAL A 263 -0.61 -10.72 -3.56
C VAL A 263 -0.13 -11.35 -4.86
N PHE A 264 -0.83 -12.40 -5.29
CA PHE A 264 -0.29 -13.36 -6.24
C PHE A 264 -0.83 -13.22 -7.66
N VAL A 265 -1.86 -12.42 -7.90
CA VAL A 265 -2.54 -12.38 -9.21
C VAL A 265 -2.49 -11.01 -9.87
N ILE A 266 -2.91 -9.96 -9.17
CA ILE A 266 -3.11 -8.63 -9.78
C ILE A 266 -1.85 -8.12 -10.50
N ASN A 267 -2.04 -7.32 -11.54
CA ASN A 267 -0.94 -6.64 -12.24
C ASN A 267 0.15 -7.58 -12.80
N PHE A 268 -0.24 -8.74 -13.35
CA PHE A 268 0.65 -9.82 -13.81
C PHE A 268 1.53 -10.42 -12.71
N ALA A 269 1.22 -10.20 -11.42
CA ALA A 269 1.94 -10.83 -10.32
C ALA A 269 1.91 -12.36 -10.44
N TRP A 270 0.88 -12.93 -11.08
CA TRP A 270 0.76 -14.37 -11.32
C TRP A 270 1.94 -14.97 -12.08
N VAL A 271 2.67 -14.18 -12.90
CA VAL A 271 3.88 -14.65 -13.57
C VAL A 271 4.99 -14.94 -12.55
N LEU A 272 5.23 -14.00 -11.63
CA LEU A 272 6.19 -14.19 -10.54
C LEU A 272 5.72 -15.29 -9.59
N SER A 273 4.43 -15.33 -9.28
CA SER A 273 3.81 -16.34 -8.44
C SER A 273 3.94 -17.75 -9.02
N ALA A 274 3.84 -17.91 -10.33
CA ALA A 274 4.07 -19.18 -11.01
C ALA A 274 5.50 -19.67 -10.77
N PHE A 275 6.51 -18.78 -10.85
CA PHE A 275 7.89 -19.14 -10.50
C PHE A 275 7.98 -19.55 -9.03
N VAL A 276 7.39 -18.76 -8.12
CA VAL A 276 7.39 -19.07 -6.68
C VAL A 276 6.78 -20.44 -6.40
N LEU A 277 5.60 -20.73 -6.96
CA LEU A 277 4.89 -21.99 -6.80
C LEU A 277 5.70 -23.17 -7.35
N MET A 278 6.21 -23.07 -8.58
CA MET A 278 7.04 -24.11 -9.18
C MET A 278 8.31 -24.37 -8.36
N GLY A 279 8.95 -23.31 -7.86
CA GLY A 279 10.15 -23.42 -7.02
C GLY A 279 9.89 -23.90 -5.60
N ALA A 280 8.64 -23.95 -5.14
CA ALA A 280 8.24 -24.61 -3.90
C ALA A 280 7.95 -26.10 -4.14
N VAL A 281 7.20 -26.42 -5.21
CA VAL A 281 6.81 -27.80 -5.55
C VAL A 281 7.99 -28.63 -6.05
N GLY A 282 8.83 -28.08 -6.92
CA GLY A 282 9.94 -28.80 -7.54
C GLY A 282 10.93 -29.40 -6.54
N PRO A 283 11.47 -28.63 -5.60
CA PRO A 283 12.35 -29.15 -4.54
C PRO A 283 11.64 -30.12 -3.59
N ALA A 284 10.37 -29.87 -3.23
CA ALA A 284 9.59 -30.78 -2.39
C ALA A 284 9.41 -32.15 -3.08
N TRP A 285 9.11 -32.16 -4.38
CA TRP A 285 9.05 -33.37 -5.19
C TRP A 285 10.39 -34.11 -5.26
N ARG A 286 11.50 -33.38 -5.49
CA ARG A 286 12.84 -33.99 -5.49
C ARG A 286 13.22 -34.57 -4.14
N PHE A 287 12.79 -33.97 -3.04
CA PHE A 287 12.98 -34.46 -1.68
C PHE A 287 12.20 -35.76 -1.42
N ILE A 288 10.99 -35.87 -1.98
CA ILE A 288 10.20 -37.11 -1.91
C ILE A 288 10.86 -38.23 -2.73
N VAL A 289 11.43 -37.90 -3.90
CA VAL A 289 11.99 -38.89 -4.84
C VAL A 289 13.47 -39.21 -4.58
N ARG A 290 14.22 -38.34 -3.89
CA ARG A 290 15.64 -38.53 -3.58
C ARG A 290 15.92 -38.07 -2.14
N ALA A 291 16.73 -38.84 -1.42
CA ALA A 291 17.21 -38.45 -0.10
C ALA A 291 17.83 -37.05 -0.15
N PRO A 292 17.50 -36.16 0.81
CA PRO A 292 18.11 -34.84 0.87
C PRO A 292 19.62 -34.97 0.96
N ALA A 293 20.34 -34.23 0.13
CA ALA A 293 21.71 -33.87 0.48
C ALA A 293 21.65 -33.05 1.78
N ASP A 294 22.57 -33.33 2.70
CA ASP A 294 22.69 -32.59 3.96
C ASP A 294 22.63 -31.09 3.66
N PRO A 295 21.80 -30.29 4.38
CA PRO A 295 21.70 -28.88 4.12
C PRO A 295 23.07 -28.25 4.33
N ASP A 296 23.72 -27.90 3.22
CA ASP A 296 25.05 -27.32 3.25
C ASP A 296 24.95 -26.00 4.01
N GLY A 297 25.48 -25.98 5.24
CA GLY A 297 25.32 -24.92 6.25
C GLY A 297 25.93 -23.57 5.88
N SER A 298 26.20 -23.38 4.60
CA SER A 298 26.66 -22.16 3.93
C SER A 298 25.81 -20.94 4.30
N ASP A 299 26.47 -19.78 4.30
CA ASP A 299 25.82 -18.50 4.60
C ASP A 299 24.74 -18.15 3.57
N GLU A 300 24.90 -18.58 2.31
CA GLU A 300 23.90 -18.38 1.27
C GLU A 300 22.63 -19.21 1.54
N ALA A 301 22.77 -20.47 1.96
CA ALA A 301 21.63 -21.32 2.29
C ALA A 301 20.85 -20.75 3.47
N LYS A 302 21.56 -20.24 4.48
CA LYS A 302 20.95 -19.50 5.61
C LYS A 302 20.22 -18.24 5.13
N ALA A 303 20.84 -17.43 4.27
CA ALA A 303 20.19 -16.23 3.73
C ALA A 303 18.89 -16.56 2.99
N ARG A 304 18.92 -17.60 2.13
CA ARG A 304 17.73 -18.08 1.41
C ARG A 304 16.64 -18.60 2.35
N ALA A 305 17.02 -19.32 3.41
CA ALA A 305 16.07 -19.82 4.41
C ALA A 305 15.43 -18.69 5.22
N PHE A 306 16.25 -17.75 5.72
CA PHE A 306 15.79 -16.57 6.44
C PHE A 306 14.78 -15.75 5.62
N PHE A 307 15.11 -15.49 4.36
CA PHE A 307 14.24 -14.75 3.45
C PHE A 307 12.91 -15.48 3.19
N THR A 308 12.97 -16.80 2.98
CA THR A 308 11.77 -17.63 2.76
C THR A 308 10.83 -17.60 3.97
N LEU A 309 11.38 -17.79 5.17
CA LEU A 309 10.60 -17.77 6.42
C LEU A 309 9.99 -16.39 6.67
N THR A 310 10.75 -15.34 6.37
CA THR A 310 10.24 -13.96 6.48
C THR A 310 9.12 -13.70 5.49
N PHE A 311 9.26 -14.10 4.23
CA PHE A 311 8.20 -13.98 3.23
C PHE A 311 6.91 -14.70 3.66
N ILE A 312 7.02 -15.96 4.08
CA ILE A 312 5.88 -16.75 4.55
C ILE A 312 5.23 -16.10 5.78
N GLY A 313 6.03 -15.69 6.77
CA GLY A 313 5.51 -15.05 7.97
C GLY A 313 4.86 -13.69 7.68
N THR A 314 5.43 -12.87 6.78
CA THR A 314 4.82 -11.61 6.33
C THR A 314 3.50 -11.86 5.62
N LEU A 315 3.44 -12.86 4.72
CA LEU A 315 2.21 -13.26 4.04
C LEU A 315 1.12 -13.67 5.05
N LEU A 316 1.49 -14.45 6.07
CA LEU A 316 0.57 -14.83 7.14
C LEU A 316 0.09 -13.61 7.92
N VAL A 317 0.96 -12.65 8.25
CA VAL A 317 0.55 -11.44 8.96
C VAL A 317 -0.46 -10.63 8.13
N VAL A 318 -0.13 -10.30 6.88
CA VAL A 318 -0.99 -9.41 6.07
C VAL A 318 -2.34 -10.04 5.69
N THR A 319 -2.44 -11.38 5.70
CA THR A 319 -3.68 -12.11 5.41
C THR A 319 -4.54 -12.44 6.64
N ARG A 320 -4.00 -12.24 7.86
CA ARG A 320 -4.68 -12.55 9.14
C ARG A 320 -5.11 -11.32 9.90
N PHE A 321 -4.41 -10.20 9.76
CA PHE A 321 -4.86 -8.92 10.30
C PHE A 321 -5.88 -8.28 9.35
N ARG A 322 -7.14 -8.69 9.50
CA ARG A 322 -8.25 -8.35 8.60
C ARG A 322 -9.05 -7.14 9.11
N THR A 323 -9.17 -6.10 8.29
CA THR A 323 -10.08 -4.96 8.52
C THR A 323 -10.91 -4.65 7.28
N PHE A 324 -10.26 -4.52 6.12
CA PHE A 324 -10.84 -4.36 4.78
C PHE A 324 -9.98 -5.12 3.76
N VAL A 325 -10.45 -5.22 2.51
CA VAL A 325 -9.70 -5.86 1.41
C VAL A 325 -9.21 -4.80 0.45
N PHE A 326 -8.24 -4.00 0.88
CA PHE A 326 -7.60 -3.02 0.03
C PHE A 326 -6.23 -3.51 -0.43
N PRO A 327 -5.87 -3.35 -1.72
CA PRO A 327 -4.63 -3.89 -2.29
C PRO A 327 -3.37 -3.49 -1.51
N ARG A 328 -3.33 -2.26 -1.00
CA ARG A 328 -2.20 -1.75 -0.23
C ARG A 328 -1.93 -2.53 1.07
N TYR A 329 -2.90 -3.23 1.64
CA TYR A 329 -2.72 -4.00 2.88
C TYR A 329 -1.78 -5.19 2.68
N VAL A 330 -1.71 -5.72 1.46
CA VAL A 330 -0.82 -6.83 1.12
C VAL A 330 0.53 -6.38 0.56
N LEU A 331 0.76 -5.06 0.45
CA LEU A 331 2.00 -4.48 -0.08
C LEU A 331 3.28 -5.05 0.58
N PRO A 332 3.35 -5.26 1.92
CA PRO A 332 4.54 -5.85 2.54
C PRO A 332 4.92 -7.24 2.01
N ALA A 333 3.94 -8.03 1.55
CA ALA A 333 4.21 -9.32 0.90
C ALA A 333 4.56 -9.13 -0.58
N VAL A 334 3.85 -8.25 -1.29
CA VAL A 334 4.07 -7.97 -2.73
C VAL A 334 5.50 -7.52 -3.00
N VAL A 335 6.08 -6.66 -2.16
CA VAL A 335 7.45 -6.15 -2.35
C VAL A 335 8.55 -7.23 -2.24
N LEU A 336 8.24 -8.36 -1.61
CA LEU A 336 9.15 -9.49 -1.45
C LEU A 336 9.05 -10.51 -2.60
N LEU A 337 7.98 -10.42 -3.41
CA LEU A 337 7.68 -11.39 -4.45
C LEU A 337 8.78 -11.51 -5.53
N PRO A 338 9.40 -10.41 -6.03
CA PRO A 338 10.48 -10.52 -7.02
C PRO A 338 11.70 -11.31 -6.53
N LEU A 339 12.07 -11.14 -5.26
CA LEU A 339 13.18 -11.88 -4.63
C LEU A 339 12.83 -13.36 -4.47
N MET A 340 11.58 -13.67 -4.10
CA MET A 340 11.10 -15.06 -4.03
C MET A 340 11.09 -15.71 -5.42
N ALA A 341 10.68 -14.99 -6.45
CA ALA A 341 10.69 -15.46 -7.83
C ALA A 341 12.12 -15.76 -8.30
N GLN A 342 13.08 -14.86 -8.05
CA GLN A 342 14.50 -15.10 -8.34
C GLN A 342 14.98 -16.38 -7.65
N ARG A 343 14.70 -16.51 -6.34
CA ARG A 343 15.08 -17.69 -5.58
C ARG A 343 14.54 -18.98 -6.19
N SER A 344 13.27 -18.97 -6.60
CA SER A 344 12.65 -20.13 -7.21
C SER A 344 13.26 -20.48 -8.58
N LEU A 345 13.61 -19.49 -9.40
CA LEU A 345 14.30 -19.76 -10.68
C LEU A 345 15.67 -20.43 -10.46
N HIS A 346 16.41 -20.05 -9.42
CA HIS A 346 17.64 -20.73 -9.01
C HIS A 346 17.39 -22.15 -8.49
N SER A 347 16.37 -22.36 -7.65
CA SER A 347 16.04 -23.71 -7.13
C SER A 347 15.61 -24.67 -8.23
N LEU A 348 14.96 -24.13 -9.27
CA LEU A 348 14.59 -24.85 -10.49
C LEU A 348 15.76 -25.08 -11.44
N ARG A 349 16.94 -24.52 -11.17
CA ARG A 349 18.15 -24.60 -12.02
C ARG A 349 17.94 -24.07 -13.44
N VAL A 350 17.07 -23.06 -13.58
CA VAL A 350 16.84 -22.36 -14.87
C VAL A 350 18.16 -21.74 -15.33
N THR A 351 18.49 -21.86 -16.61
CA THR A 351 19.76 -21.35 -17.15
C THR A 351 19.86 -19.82 -17.00
N PRO A 352 21.06 -19.24 -16.84
CA PRO A 352 21.22 -17.79 -16.62
C PRO A 352 20.54 -16.92 -17.69
N ARG A 353 20.68 -17.29 -18.98
CA ARG A 353 20.03 -16.56 -20.09
C ARG A 353 18.51 -16.57 -19.97
N LEU A 354 17.93 -17.72 -19.65
CA LEU A 354 16.48 -17.85 -19.48
C LEU A 354 16.00 -17.09 -18.23
N ARG A 355 16.76 -17.09 -17.13
CA ARG A 355 16.42 -16.27 -15.96
C ARG A 355 16.38 -14.77 -16.28
N LEU A 356 17.36 -14.26 -17.03
CA LEU A 356 17.36 -12.87 -17.49
C LEU A 356 16.13 -12.56 -18.35
N LEU A 357 15.79 -13.45 -19.30
CA LEU A 357 14.61 -13.30 -20.14
C LEU A 357 13.32 -13.27 -19.31
N LEU A 358 13.13 -14.23 -18.40
CA LEU A 358 11.93 -14.34 -17.57
C LEU A 358 11.78 -13.14 -16.63
N LEU A 359 12.85 -12.75 -15.93
CA LEU A 359 12.83 -11.59 -15.03
C LEU A 359 12.64 -10.27 -15.80
N GLY A 360 13.25 -10.14 -16.98
CA GLY A 360 13.07 -9.00 -17.86
C GLY A 360 11.64 -8.88 -18.38
N ALA A 361 11.05 -9.99 -18.82
CA ALA A 361 9.65 -10.05 -19.24
C ALA A 361 8.70 -9.68 -18.10
N SER A 362 8.93 -10.22 -16.88
CA SER A 362 8.13 -9.84 -15.71
C SER A 362 8.25 -8.34 -15.40
N ALA A 363 9.46 -7.76 -15.41
CA ALA A 363 9.65 -6.33 -15.18
C ALA A 363 8.95 -5.46 -16.24
N ALA A 364 8.97 -5.88 -17.51
CA ALA A 364 8.27 -5.20 -18.60
C ALA A 364 6.73 -5.27 -18.44
N LEU A 365 6.20 -6.42 -18.03
CA LEU A 365 4.77 -6.58 -17.72
C LEU A 365 4.36 -5.72 -16.53
N SER A 366 5.18 -5.67 -15.47
CA SER A 366 4.93 -4.79 -14.32
C SER A 366 4.95 -3.31 -14.72
N LEU A 367 5.91 -2.88 -15.56
CA LEU A 367 5.92 -1.52 -16.11
C LEU A 367 4.63 -1.20 -16.87
N PHE A 368 4.21 -2.10 -17.75
CA PHE A 368 2.99 -1.94 -18.52
C PHE A 368 1.76 -1.86 -17.59
N ALA A 369 1.68 -2.73 -16.59
CA ALA A 369 0.60 -2.76 -15.61
C ALA A 369 0.57 -1.55 -14.68
N CYS A 370 1.67 -0.79 -14.56
CA CYS A 370 1.64 0.52 -13.88
C CYS A 370 0.62 1.44 -14.52
N PHE A 371 0.46 1.39 -15.85
CA PHE A 371 -0.34 2.35 -16.59
C PHE A 371 -1.63 1.77 -17.16
N ARG A 372 -1.77 0.43 -17.21
CA ARG A 372 -2.87 -0.23 -17.92
C ARG A 372 -3.30 -1.55 -17.27
N THR A 373 -4.60 -1.65 -17.04
CA THR A 373 -5.28 -2.89 -16.67
C THR A 373 -5.62 -3.69 -17.92
N ARG A 374 -4.76 -4.65 -18.25
CA ARG A 374 -4.95 -5.60 -19.36
C ARG A 374 -4.53 -7.02 -19.00
N ASP A 375 -4.32 -7.29 -17.72
CA ASP A 375 -4.03 -8.63 -17.22
C ASP A 375 -5.30 -9.48 -17.30
N ALA A 376 -5.41 -10.29 -18.35
CA ALA A 376 -6.58 -11.13 -18.60
C ALA A 376 -6.86 -12.09 -17.43
N PHE A 377 -5.82 -12.60 -16.76
CA PHE A 377 -5.99 -13.51 -15.64
C PHE A 377 -6.61 -12.78 -14.44
N ALA A 378 -6.05 -11.63 -14.06
CA ALA A 378 -6.63 -10.80 -13.00
C ALA A 378 -8.05 -10.30 -13.34
N MET A 379 -8.28 -9.86 -14.58
CA MET A 379 -9.61 -9.41 -15.04
C MET A 379 -10.64 -10.54 -15.02
N SER A 380 -10.23 -11.78 -15.29
CA SER A 380 -11.13 -12.94 -15.20
C SER A 380 -11.47 -13.31 -13.76
N LEU A 381 -10.51 -13.17 -12.84
CA LEU A 381 -10.66 -13.54 -11.44
C LEU A 381 -11.47 -12.52 -10.64
N PHE A 382 -11.16 -11.23 -10.80
CA PHE A 382 -11.81 -10.14 -10.06
C PHE A 382 -12.99 -9.53 -10.82
N GLY A 383 -13.20 -9.87 -12.09
CA GLY A 383 -14.10 -9.12 -12.94
C GLY A 383 -13.63 -7.68 -13.18
N THR A 384 -14.48 -6.90 -13.81
CA THR A 384 -14.18 -5.51 -14.19
C THR A 384 -15.42 -4.65 -14.23
N PHE A 385 -15.24 -3.34 -14.10
CA PHE A 385 -16.26 -2.35 -14.45
C PHE A 385 -15.71 -1.34 -15.47
N GLU A 386 -16.62 -0.58 -16.08
CA GLU A 386 -16.28 0.45 -17.07
C GLU A 386 -15.96 1.79 -16.40
N TRP A 387 -14.92 2.45 -16.89
CA TRP A 387 -14.56 3.82 -16.54
C TRP A 387 -14.25 4.58 -17.82
N GLY A 388 -15.29 5.20 -18.39
CA GLY A 388 -15.25 5.73 -19.75
C GLY A 388 -15.09 4.60 -20.77
N GLU A 389 -14.11 4.72 -21.66
CA GLU A 389 -13.76 3.71 -22.67
C GLU A 389 -12.80 2.63 -22.10
N ARG A 390 -12.48 2.70 -20.81
CA ARG A 390 -11.54 1.78 -20.14
C ARG A 390 -12.29 0.77 -19.29
N ARG A 391 -11.69 -0.42 -19.16
CA ARG A 391 -12.10 -1.43 -18.19
C ARG A 391 -11.03 -1.53 -17.11
N VAL A 392 -11.47 -1.50 -15.86
CA VAL A 392 -10.59 -1.58 -14.69
C VAL A 392 -11.05 -2.72 -13.77
N LEU A 393 -10.15 -3.25 -12.94
CA LEU A 393 -10.45 -4.37 -12.04
C LEU A 393 -11.50 -3.97 -11.00
N ASP A 394 -12.43 -4.90 -10.72
CA ASP A 394 -13.36 -4.81 -9.60
C ASP A 394 -12.85 -5.63 -8.41
N LEU A 395 -11.84 -5.12 -7.69
CA LEU A 395 -11.22 -5.87 -6.58
C LEU A 395 -12.18 -6.10 -5.40
N ALA A 396 -13.26 -5.32 -5.31
CA ALA A 396 -14.28 -5.48 -4.28
C ALA A 396 -15.18 -6.70 -4.52
N SER A 397 -15.31 -7.16 -5.77
CA SER A 397 -16.25 -8.21 -6.15
C SER A 397 -15.99 -9.54 -5.43
N LEU A 398 -14.72 -9.95 -5.36
CA LEU A 398 -14.32 -11.24 -4.83
C LEU A 398 -14.56 -11.34 -3.32
N ALA A 399 -14.34 -10.23 -2.59
CA ALA A 399 -14.59 -10.16 -1.16
C ALA A 399 -16.03 -9.77 -0.80
N GLY A 400 -16.83 -9.29 -1.77
CA GLY A 400 -18.14 -8.71 -1.53
C GLY A 400 -18.09 -7.40 -0.73
N ASP A 401 -17.03 -6.60 -0.88
CA ASP A 401 -16.89 -5.35 -0.12
C ASP A 401 -17.83 -4.26 -0.69
N LEU A 402 -18.87 -3.92 0.07
CA LEU A 402 -19.90 -2.97 -0.33
C LEU A 402 -19.51 -1.50 -0.09
N ASN A 403 -18.29 -1.20 0.37
CA ASN A 403 -17.83 0.17 0.67
C ASN A 403 -17.42 0.98 -0.57
N GLY A 404 -18.08 0.77 -1.71
CA GLY A 404 -18.06 1.66 -2.88
C GLY A 404 -16.82 1.62 -3.76
N ARG A 405 -16.12 0.48 -3.93
CA ARG A 405 -14.97 0.32 -4.86
C ARG A 405 -13.84 1.39 -4.81
N ARG A 406 -13.81 2.25 -3.77
CA ARG A 406 -12.95 3.46 -3.65
C ARG A 406 -11.45 3.15 -3.69
N GLU A 407 -10.90 2.78 -2.54
CA GLU A 407 -9.50 2.39 -2.36
C GLU A 407 -9.10 1.17 -3.21
N HIS A 408 -10.09 0.40 -3.66
CA HIS A 408 -9.90 -0.71 -4.59
C HIS A 408 -9.36 -0.26 -5.96
N LEU A 409 -9.44 1.03 -6.31
CA LEU A 409 -8.80 1.56 -7.52
C LEU A 409 -7.28 1.76 -7.38
N VAL A 410 -6.75 1.79 -6.15
CA VAL A 410 -5.33 2.07 -5.86
C VAL A 410 -4.50 0.78 -5.94
N TYR A 411 -4.51 0.12 -7.10
CA TYR A 411 -3.67 -1.06 -7.39
C TYR A 411 -2.61 -0.83 -8.48
N ASN A 412 -2.75 0.23 -9.28
CA ASN A 412 -1.76 0.71 -10.25
C ASN A 412 -1.84 2.24 -10.37
N LEU A 413 -1.31 2.90 -11.41
CA LEU A 413 -1.37 4.37 -11.56
C LEU A 413 -2.63 4.89 -12.27
N GLU A 414 -3.55 4.04 -12.70
CA GLU A 414 -4.76 4.48 -13.41
C GLU A 414 -5.69 5.31 -12.51
N PHE A 415 -5.71 5.07 -11.19
CA PHE A 415 -6.48 5.90 -10.25
C PHE A 415 -6.10 7.39 -10.29
N THR A 416 -4.87 7.73 -10.71
CA THR A 416 -4.45 9.13 -10.83
C THR A 416 -5.26 9.89 -11.89
N ARG A 417 -5.91 9.18 -12.82
CA ARG A 417 -6.80 9.79 -13.81
C ARG A 417 -8.04 10.40 -13.17
N LEU A 418 -8.52 9.86 -12.06
CA LEU A 418 -9.62 10.43 -11.30
C LEU A 418 -9.23 11.80 -10.74
N SER A 419 -7.99 11.93 -10.26
CA SER A 419 -7.43 13.21 -9.83
C SER A 419 -7.47 14.24 -10.96
N THR A 420 -6.95 13.90 -12.15
CA THR A 420 -6.96 14.79 -13.32
C THR A 420 -8.38 15.17 -13.76
N LEU A 421 -9.31 14.21 -13.79
CA LEU A 421 -10.70 14.46 -14.19
C LEU A 421 -11.42 15.37 -13.21
N LEU A 422 -11.26 15.16 -11.90
CA LEU A 422 -11.81 16.04 -10.87
C LEU A 422 -11.28 17.46 -10.99
N ASP A 423 -9.98 17.65 -11.25
CA ASP A 423 -9.39 18.99 -11.41
C ASP A 423 -9.87 19.72 -12.67
N ARG A 424 -10.41 18.99 -13.66
CA ARG A 424 -11.09 19.58 -14.82
C ARG A 424 -12.57 19.86 -14.57
N ALA A 425 -13.23 19.01 -13.78
CA ALA A 425 -14.67 19.08 -13.53
C ALA A 425 -15.05 20.12 -12.46
N LEU A 426 -14.24 20.26 -11.41
CA LEU A 426 -14.57 21.12 -10.27
C LEU A 426 -14.70 22.62 -10.61
N PRO A 427 -13.87 23.22 -11.49
CA PRO A 427 -14.08 24.60 -11.91
C PRO A 427 -15.46 24.85 -12.53
N TYR A 428 -16.00 23.87 -13.27
CA TYR A 428 -17.35 23.97 -13.82
C TYR A 428 -18.43 23.89 -12.72
N ALA A 429 -18.25 23.00 -11.74
CA ALA A 429 -19.23 22.79 -10.68
C ALA A 429 -19.23 23.90 -9.61
N LEU A 430 -18.11 24.61 -9.43
CA LEU A 430 -17.87 25.54 -8.32
C LEU A 430 -17.73 27.02 -8.74
N ASP A 431 -17.91 27.34 -10.02
CA ASP A 431 -17.56 28.63 -10.63
C ASP A 431 -18.11 29.87 -9.89
N ASP A 432 -19.35 29.79 -9.40
CA ASP A 432 -20.02 30.92 -8.73
C ASP A 432 -20.00 30.86 -7.19
N GLY A 433 -19.38 29.81 -6.63
CA GLY A 433 -19.26 29.59 -5.19
C GLY A 433 -20.57 29.39 -4.41
N ARG A 434 -21.72 29.30 -5.09
CA ARG A 434 -23.05 29.20 -4.46
C ARG A 434 -23.61 27.78 -4.49
N HIS A 435 -23.00 26.90 -5.28
CA HIS A 435 -23.47 25.53 -5.48
C HIS A 435 -22.77 24.52 -4.57
N GLY A 436 -23.49 23.45 -4.24
CA GLY A 436 -22.93 22.28 -3.55
C GLY A 436 -22.58 21.17 -4.55
N LEU A 437 -21.71 20.25 -4.12
CA LEU A 437 -21.48 18.99 -4.83
C LEU A 437 -22.42 17.93 -4.27
N ALA A 438 -22.85 17.00 -5.12
CA ALA A 438 -23.56 15.80 -4.73
C ALA A 438 -22.74 14.58 -5.17
N LEU A 439 -22.79 13.52 -4.37
CA LEU A 439 -22.12 12.26 -4.66
C LEU A 439 -23.02 11.08 -4.31
N ASN A 440 -22.67 9.93 -4.88
CA ASN A 440 -23.22 8.65 -4.47
C ASN A 440 -23.04 8.41 -2.96
N ARG A 441 -24.06 7.88 -2.28
CA ARG A 441 -24.02 7.55 -0.83
C ARG A 441 -22.87 6.62 -0.43
N GLN A 442 -22.30 5.85 -1.36
CA GLN A 442 -21.16 4.97 -1.10
C GLN A 442 -19.80 5.69 -1.20
N ALA A 443 -19.78 6.90 -1.76
CA ALA A 443 -18.58 7.72 -1.97
C ALA A 443 -18.19 8.59 -0.76
N THR A 444 -18.69 8.30 0.43
CA THR A 444 -18.74 9.20 1.61
C THR A 444 -17.41 9.55 2.30
N TRP A 445 -16.26 9.18 1.73
CA TRP A 445 -14.97 9.28 2.42
C TRP A 445 -13.95 10.13 1.67
N LEU A 446 -13.86 11.40 2.03
CA LEU A 446 -12.91 12.39 1.50
C LEU A 446 -12.63 12.32 -0.03
N PRO A 447 -13.67 12.31 -0.88
CA PRO A 447 -13.51 12.15 -2.32
C PRO A 447 -12.98 13.40 -3.03
N ILE A 448 -13.05 14.59 -2.41
CA ILE A 448 -12.67 15.88 -3.04
C ILE A 448 -11.48 16.54 -2.33
N GLY A 449 -11.53 16.67 -0.99
CA GLY A 449 -10.49 17.35 -0.23
C GLY A 449 -10.59 18.88 -0.31
N PHE A 450 -9.45 19.56 -0.30
CA PHE A 450 -9.37 21.02 -0.41
C PHE A 450 -9.33 21.46 -1.86
N VAL A 451 -9.92 22.62 -2.15
CA VAL A 451 -9.94 23.25 -3.47
C VAL A 451 -9.35 24.66 -3.35
N ASP A 452 -8.44 25.02 -4.25
CA ASP A 452 -7.85 26.36 -4.29
C ASP A 452 -8.92 27.37 -4.74
N ARG A 453 -9.09 28.47 -3.98
CA ARG A 453 -10.18 29.43 -4.21
C ARG A 453 -10.09 30.20 -5.52
N ARG A 454 -8.90 30.24 -6.15
CA ARG A 454 -8.68 31.00 -7.40
C ARG A 454 -8.85 30.12 -8.63
N THR A 455 -8.32 28.91 -8.57
CA THR A 455 -8.29 27.98 -9.71
C THR A 455 -9.43 26.98 -9.69
N LEU A 456 -10.09 26.81 -8.54
CA LEU A 456 -11.15 25.83 -8.29
C LEU A 456 -10.70 24.37 -8.56
N ARG A 457 -9.39 24.13 -8.53
CA ARG A 457 -8.77 22.79 -8.62
C ARG A 457 -8.43 22.27 -7.24
N ARG A 458 -8.35 20.94 -7.10
CA ARG A 458 -7.95 20.36 -5.81
C ARG A 458 -6.52 20.77 -5.46
N THR A 459 -6.25 20.93 -4.18
CA THR A 459 -4.95 21.32 -3.65
C THR A 459 -4.66 20.57 -2.36
N ALA A 460 -3.38 20.34 -2.09
CA ALA A 460 -2.95 19.76 -0.82
C ALA A 460 -2.78 20.80 0.29
N SER A 461 -2.69 22.09 -0.06
CA SER A 461 -2.48 23.16 0.91
C SER A 461 -3.81 23.68 1.46
N THR A 462 -3.86 23.96 2.75
CA THR A 462 -5.01 24.65 3.36
C THR A 462 -4.99 26.17 3.11
N ARG A 463 -3.83 26.72 2.70
CA ARG A 463 -3.67 28.16 2.45
C ARG A 463 -4.38 28.56 1.16
N GLY A 464 -5.26 29.55 1.24
CA GLY A 464 -6.02 30.03 0.08
C GLY A 464 -7.03 29.02 -0.45
N ALA A 465 -7.34 27.98 0.32
CA ALA A 465 -8.26 26.92 -0.08
C ALA A 465 -9.64 27.05 0.59
N SER A 466 -10.62 26.34 0.03
CA SER A 466 -11.93 26.07 0.61
C SER A 466 -12.18 24.56 0.62
N VAL A 467 -13.12 24.14 1.46
CA VAL A 467 -13.64 22.76 1.44
C VAL A 467 -15.03 22.84 0.82
N PRO A 468 -15.22 22.34 -0.42
CA PRO A 468 -16.54 22.32 -1.04
C PRO A 468 -17.53 21.54 -0.18
N ARG A 469 -18.76 22.05 -0.06
CA ARG A 469 -19.84 21.29 0.59
C ARG A 469 -20.23 20.14 -0.32
N VAL A 470 -20.12 18.92 0.19
CA VAL A 470 -20.58 17.70 -0.47
C VAL A 470 -21.82 17.21 0.25
N SER A 471 -22.90 16.99 -0.48
CA SER A 471 -24.16 16.47 0.03
C SER A 471 -24.40 15.05 -0.45
N TYR A 472 -24.95 14.23 0.44
CA TYR A 472 -25.38 12.86 0.14
C TYR A 472 -26.89 12.75 0.27
N LEU A 473 -27.48 11.80 -0.45
CA LEU A 473 -28.93 11.64 -0.47
C LEU A 473 -29.56 11.50 0.94
N PRO A 474 -28.99 10.75 1.90
CA PRO A 474 -29.56 10.66 3.25
C PRO A 474 -29.66 11.98 4.02
N GLU A 475 -28.82 12.97 3.70
CA GLU A 475 -28.88 14.32 4.29
C GLU A 475 -30.05 15.12 3.71
N ILE A 476 -30.28 14.98 2.40
CA ILE A 476 -31.41 15.58 1.70
C ILE A 476 -32.74 15.01 2.20
N GLN A 477 -32.80 13.70 2.40
CA GLN A 477 -33.99 12.99 2.88
C GLN A 477 -34.41 13.47 4.27
N ARG A 478 -33.45 13.56 5.20
CA ARG A 478 -33.65 14.07 6.56
C ARG A 478 -33.90 15.58 6.63
N GLY A 479 -33.76 16.30 5.51
CA GLY A 479 -33.98 17.75 5.45
C GLY A 479 -32.91 18.59 6.14
N GLU A 480 -31.73 18.02 6.42
CA GLU A 480 -30.61 18.74 7.06
C GLU A 480 -30.11 19.89 6.18
N SER A 481 -30.21 19.73 4.85
CA SER A 481 -29.90 20.77 3.87
C SER A 481 -30.46 20.42 2.49
N ARG A 482 -31.11 21.36 1.82
CA ARG A 482 -31.60 21.20 0.45
C ARG A 482 -31.24 22.41 -0.42
N PRO A 483 -30.00 22.47 -0.93
CA PRO A 483 -29.58 23.57 -1.78
C PRO A 483 -30.43 23.62 -3.05
N GLN A 484 -30.70 24.81 -3.58
CA GLN A 484 -31.49 24.97 -4.82
C GLN A 484 -30.82 24.30 -6.03
N ARG A 485 -29.48 24.24 -6.02
CA ARG A 485 -28.67 23.69 -7.10
C ARG A 485 -27.48 22.90 -6.56
N LEU A 486 -27.29 21.71 -7.11
CA LEU A 486 -26.15 20.83 -6.82
C LEU A 486 -25.54 20.31 -8.13
N PHE A 487 -24.27 19.90 -8.07
CA PHE A 487 -23.62 19.16 -9.14
C PHE A 487 -23.27 17.75 -8.68
N TYR A 488 -23.94 16.76 -9.25
CA TYR A 488 -23.68 15.35 -9.00
C TYR A 488 -22.46 14.88 -9.79
N LEU A 489 -21.43 14.34 -9.12
CA LEU A 489 -20.26 13.77 -9.76
C LEU A 489 -20.38 12.23 -9.83
N GLU A 490 -20.37 11.69 -11.05
CA GLU A 490 -20.47 10.25 -11.32
C GLU A 490 -19.10 9.58 -11.15
N LEU A 491 -18.77 9.14 -9.93
CA LEU A 491 -17.47 8.57 -9.62
C LEU A 491 -17.33 7.13 -10.16
N PRO A 492 -16.14 6.73 -10.63
CA PRO A 492 -15.96 5.40 -11.23
C PRO A 492 -16.27 4.27 -10.25
N GLY A 493 -16.98 3.26 -10.76
CA GLY A 493 -17.29 2.05 -10.01
C GLY A 493 -18.50 2.15 -9.08
N MET A 494 -19.19 3.29 -9.07
CA MET A 494 -20.44 3.51 -8.33
C MET A 494 -21.65 3.14 -9.19
N ASP A 495 -22.74 2.74 -8.52
CA ASP A 495 -24.05 2.57 -9.17
C ASP A 495 -24.79 3.92 -9.16
N ASP A 496 -24.42 4.78 -10.10
CA ASP A 496 -24.95 6.14 -10.18
C ASP A 496 -26.36 6.18 -10.78
N ASP A 497 -26.74 5.21 -11.61
CA ASP A 497 -28.07 5.16 -12.23
C ASP A 497 -29.17 4.92 -11.18
N ASP A 498 -28.97 3.93 -10.30
CA ASP A 498 -29.89 3.64 -9.19
C ASP A 498 -29.94 4.81 -8.18
N GLU A 499 -28.79 5.43 -7.89
CA GLU A 499 -28.73 6.58 -7.00
C GLU A 499 -29.48 7.79 -7.60
N LEU A 500 -29.30 8.07 -8.90
CA LEU A 500 -29.96 9.18 -9.60
C LEU A 500 -31.48 9.00 -9.69
N ILE A 501 -32.00 7.77 -9.78
CA ILE A 501 -33.44 7.50 -9.67
C ILE A 501 -34.00 8.04 -8.34
N LEU A 502 -33.24 7.89 -7.26
CA LEU A 502 -33.67 8.36 -5.94
C LEU A 502 -33.50 9.88 -5.80
N TRP A 503 -32.47 10.48 -6.39
CA TRP A 503 -32.33 11.94 -6.47
C TRP A 503 -33.49 12.61 -7.23
N ARG A 504 -34.07 11.95 -8.25
CA ARG A 504 -35.23 12.48 -9.03
C ARG A 504 -36.47 12.77 -8.20
N ARG A 505 -36.57 12.17 -7.00
CA ARG A 505 -37.65 12.45 -6.04
C ARG A 505 -37.59 13.89 -5.51
N TYR A 506 -36.39 14.45 -5.38
CA TYR A 506 -36.17 15.77 -4.78
C TYR A 506 -35.68 16.81 -5.80
N TYR A 507 -34.92 16.39 -6.82
CA TYR A 507 -34.30 17.27 -7.80
C TYR A 507 -34.69 16.90 -9.24
N ARG A 508 -34.78 17.89 -10.13
CA ARG A 508 -34.70 17.68 -11.57
C ARG A 508 -33.26 17.38 -11.94
N VAL A 509 -33.02 16.25 -12.58
CA VAL A 509 -31.69 15.78 -12.99
C VAL A 509 -31.42 16.21 -14.43
N GLY A 510 -30.39 17.02 -14.65
CA GLY A 510 -29.95 17.47 -15.97
C GLY A 510 -29.15 16.41 -16.75
N GLU A 511 -28.78 16.78 -17.97
CA GLU A 511 -27.89 15.98 -18.80
C GLU A 511 -26.48 15.91 -18.22
N ALA A 512 -25.80 14.78 -18.46
CA ALA A 512 -24.42 14.62 -18.02
C ALA A 512 -23.46 15.37 -18.94
N ARG A 513 -22.74 16.33 -18.38
CA ARG A 513 -21.54 16.88 -18.99
C ARG A 513 -20.38 15.93 -18.73
N ARG A 514 -19.77 15.40 -19.79
CA ARG A 514 -18.64 14.46 -19.69
C ARG A 514 -17.30 15.17 -19.78
N PHE A 515 -16.43 14.91 -18.81
CA PHE A 515 -15.02 15.27 -18.82
C PHE A 515 -14.20 14.03 -19.17
N THR A 516 -13.30 14.13 -20.15
CA THR A 516 -12.52 12.97 -20.62
C THR A 516 -11.02 13.24 -20.54
N ASP A 517 -10.25 12.18 -20.32
CA ASP A 517 -8.78 12.18 -20.37
C ASP A 517 -8.29 10.78 -20.69
N GLY A 518 -7.54 10.58 -21.78
CA GLY A 518 -6.90 9.28 -22.07
C GLY A 518 -7.85 8.07 -22.20
N GLY A 519 -9.13 8.31 -22.53
CA GLY A 519 -10.19 7.30 -22.58
C GLY A 519 -10.92 7.07 -21.25
N TYR A 520 -10.50 7.70 -20.15
CA TYR A 520 -11.26 7.74 -18.89
C TYR A 520 -12.25 8.89 -18.94
N SER A 521 -13.37 8.78 -18.23
CA SER A 521 -14.36 9.84 -18.14
C SER A 521 -14.91 10.06 -16.74
N LEU A 522 -15.37 11.28 -16.47
CA LEU A 522 -16.14 11.64 -15.29
C LEU A 522 -17.37 12.43 -15.76
N GLY A 523 -18.56 11.96 -15.40
CA GLY A 523 -19.81 12.66 -15.66
C GLY A 523 -20.14 13.65 -14.54
N VAL A 524 -20.68 14.80 -14.92
CA VAL A 524 -21.21 15.80 -14.00
C VAL A 524 -22.61 16.16 -14.42
N ARG A 525 -23.58 15.98 -13.53
CA ARG A 525 -24.99 16.36 -13.76
C ARG A 525 -25.39 17.49 -12.86
N GLU A 526 -26.13 18.43 -13.43
CA GLU A 526 -26.80 19.46 -12.66
C GLU A 526 -28.07 18.88 -12.00
N LEU A 527 -28.26 19.17 -10.72
CA LEU A 527 -29.46 18.85 -9.96
C LEU A 527 -30.13 20.15 -9.51
N LEU A 528 -31.38 20.37 -9.90
CA LEU A 528 -32.17 21.54 -9.53
C LEU A 528 -33.30 21.13 -8.58
N LEU A 529 -33.40 21.75 -7.41
CA LEU A 529 -34.42 21.39 -6.43
C LEU A 529 -35.81 21.58 -7.05
N ARG A 530 -36.70 20.62 -6.82
CA ARG A 530 -38.06 20.69 -7.32
C ARG A 530 -38.94 21.53 -6.40
N ASP A 531 -39.84 22.32 -6.99
CA ASP A 531 -40.85 23.07 -6.23
C ASP A 531 -41.81 22.13 -5.49
N ASP A 532 -42.04 20.93 -6.02
CA ASP A 532 -42.89 19.86 -5.46
C ASP A 532 -42.09 18.79 -4.70
N ALA A 533 -40.86 19.08 -4.26
CA ALA A 533 -40.04 18.12 -3.54
C ALA A 533 -40.74 17.63 -2.25
N PRO A 534 -40.76 16.32 -1.95
CA PRO A 534 -41.39 15.77 -0.74
C PRO A 534 -40.85 16.43 0.53
N ALA A 535 -41.70 16.60 1.54
CA ALA A 535 -41.26 17.07 2.86
C ALA A 535 -40.13 16.18 3.44
N PRO A 536 -39.30 16.68 4.37
CA PRO A 536 -38.31 15.85 5.05
C PRO A 536 -38.93 14.63 5.74
N ASP A 537 -38.29 13.48 5.60
CA ASP A 537 -38.63 12.29 6.38
C ASP A 537 -38.18 12.57 7.82
N ARG A 538 -39.13 12.76 8.74
CA ARG A 538 -38.86 13.06 10.16
C ARG A 538 -38.46 11.82 10.94
#